data_AF-A0A3D3TEA3-F1
#
_entry.id   AF-A0A3D3TEA3-F1
#
_cell.length_a   1.000
_cell.length_b   1.000
_cell.length_c   1.000
_cell.angle_alpha   90.00
_cell.angle_beta   90.00
_cell.angle_gamma   90.00
#
_symmetry.space_group_name_H-M   'P 1'
#
loop_
_entity.id
_entity.type
_entity.pdbx_description
1 polymer ?
#
loop_
_entity_poly.entity_id
_entity_poly.type
_entity_poly.pdbx_seq_one_letter_code
_entity_poly.pdbx_strand_id
1 'polypeptide(L)'
;IWIQLQYDFISLIKMRLEGNIRMPARGTYPERVFDWLYAAPILFPSLMMYDIKIDGFPFSAISLDFYHHWWQYAFSVILLGCLVYAVYKNYKNVLVQIIILLLLEDVLIHAVVMYGLRDGFIYGGHWVFTVPILLGWLYKSIPAEKTKTVFISGTAVFTLFLITNNLIRLYDFIQLSLNNFPPY
;
A
#
# COMPACT_ATOMS: atom_id res chain seq x y z
N ILE A 1 -19.92 11.78 -24.14
CA ILE A 1 -19.18 10.53 -23.81
C ILE A 1 -17.82 10.43 -24.54
N TRP A 2 -17.55 11.23 -25.59
CA TRP A 2 -16.30 11.16 -26.39
C TRP A 2 -15.45 12.44 -26.38
N ILE A 3 -15.63 13.34 -25.41
CA ILE A 3 -14.88 14.62 -25.33
C ILE A 3 -14.08 14.62 -24.03
N GLN A 4 -12.90 13.98 -24.04
CA GLN A 4 -11.75 14.20 -23.12
C GLN A 4 -10.62 13.15 -23.26
N LEU A 5 -10.60 12.34 -24.32
CA LEU A 5 -9.48 11.45 -24.66
C LEU A 5 -8.31 12.19 -25.38
N GLN A 6 -8.15 13.50 -25.15
CA GLN A 6 -7.07 14.31 -25.75
C GLN A 6 -5.88 14.55 -24.80
N TYR A 7 -5.84 13.90 -23.64
CA TYR A 7 -4.58 13.75 -22.92
C TYR A 7 -3.87 12.53 -23.48
N ASP A 8 -2.84 12.77 -24.30
CA ASP A 8 -1.92 11.75 -24.77
C ASP A 8 -1.38 10.98 -23.55
N PHE A 9 -1.28 9.65 -23.62
CA PHE A 9 -0.79 8.79 -22.54
C PHE A 9 0.55 9.32 -21.95
N ILE A 10 1.40 9.86 -22.82
CA ILE A 10 2.67 10.49 -22.46
C ILE A 10 2.46 11.75 -21.60
N SER A 11 1.48 12.58 -21.94
CA SER A 11 1.14 13.78 -21.16
C SER A 11 0.60 13.44 -19.78
N LEU A 12 -0.17 12.36 -19.66
CA LEU A 12 -0.69 11.87 -18.38
C LEU A 12 0.43 11.33 -17.48
N ILE A 13 1.36 10.56 -18.05
CA ILE A 13 2.57 10.09 -17.36
C ILE A 13 3.38 11.29 -16.89
N LYS A 14 3.64 12.25 -17.79
CA LYS A 14 4.42 13.46 -17.47
C LYS A 14 3.78 14.27 -16.35
N MET A 15 2.46 14.48 -16.41
CA MET A 15 1.71 15.16 -15.35
C MET A 15 1.82 14.44 -14.00
N ARG A 16 1.72 13.10 -13.97
CA ARG A 16 1.85 12.32 -12.72
C ARG A 16 3.27 12.30 -12.17
N LEU A 17 4.27 12.20 -13.03
CA LEU A 17 5.68 12.31 -12.65
C LEU A 17 5.97 13.69 -12.05
N GLU A 18 5.54 14.76 -12.72
CA GLU A 18 5.69 16.13 -12.24
C GLU A 18 4.89 16.40 -10.96
N GLY A 19 3.70 15.82 -10.83
CA GLY A 19 2.86 15.90 -9.63
C GLY A 19 3.52 15.26 -8.41
N ASN A 20 4.08 14.06 -8.54
CA ASN A 20 4.77 13.39 -7.44
C ASN A 20 6.08 14.09 -7.03
N ILE A 21 6.78 14.73 -7.98
CA ILE A 21 8.03 15.47 -7.72
C ILE A 21 7.76 16.84 -7.07
N ARG A 22 6.66 17.51 -7.44
CA ARG A 22 6.37 18.89 -7.01
C ARG A 22 5.49 18.99 -5.76
N MET A 23 4.84 17.91 -5.34
CA MET A 23 3.99 17.95 -4.15
C MET A 23 4.85 17.87 -2.88
N PRO A 24 4.75 18.86 -1.96
CA PRO A 24 5.48 18.83 -0.69
C PRO A 24 5.00 17.65 0.14
N ALA A 25 5.78 16.58 0.12
CA ALA A 25 5.53 15.44 0.98
C ALA A 25 6.23 15.68 2.32
N ARG A 26 5.51 15.50 3.42
CA ARG A 26 6.15 15.32 4.73
C ARG A 26 6.95 14.01 4.71
N GLY A 27 7.95 13.88 5.58
CA GLY A 27 8.76 12.67 5.72
C GLY A 27 9.90 12.51 4.70
N THR A 28 10.89 11.71 5.05
CA THR A 28 12.03 11.38 4.18
C THR A 28 11.61 10.48 3.03
N TYR A 29 12.36 10.43 1.93
CA TYR A 29 12.03 9.54 0.80
C TYR A 29 11.93 8.05 1.22
N PRO A 30 12.81 7.50 2.06
CA PRO A 30 12.65 6.14 2.57
C PRO A 30 11.37 5.91 3.38
N GLU A 31 10.97 6.88 4.21
CA GLU A 31 9.69 6.82 4.94
C GLU A 31 8.52 6.75 3.97
N ARG A 32 8.53 7.53 2.88
CA ARG A 32 7.49 7.50 1.86
C ARG A 32 7.39 6.17 1.16
N VAL A 33 8.53 5.55 0.83
CA VAL A 33 8.54 4.21 0.24
C VAL A 33 8.00 3.20 1.25
N PHE A 34 8.44 3.23 2.50
CA PHE A 34 7.94 2.29 3.51
C PHE A 34 6.44 2.45 3.77
N ASP A 35 5.98 3.66 4.07
CA ASP A 35 4.60 3.94 4.42
C ASP A 35 3.67 3.75 3.22
N TRP A 36 4.00 4.32 2.06
CA TRP A 36 3.05 4.33 0.94
C TRP A 36 3.19 3.12 0.01
N LEU A 37 4.41 2.66 -0.30
CA LEU A 37 4.58 1.51 -1.21
C LEU A 37 4.24 0.20 -0.51
N TYR A 38 4.77 -0.01 0.70
CA TYR A 38 4.65 -1.29 1.39
C TYR A 38 3.46 -1.35 2.35
N ALA A 39 3.41 -0.41 3.29
CA ALA A 39 2.55 -0.59 4.47
C ALA A 39 1.10 -0.17 4.21
N ALA A 40 0.89 0.99 3.59
CA ALA A 40 -0.43 1.57 3.37
C ALA A 40 -1.38 0.70 2.53
N PRO A 41 -0.95 -0.06 1.51
CA PRO A 41 -1.86 -0.97 0.80
C PRO A 41 -2.35 -2.14 1.65
N ILE A 42 -1.67 -2.47 2.73
CA ILE A 42 -2.00 -3.58 3.63
C ILE A 42 -2.78 -3.08 4.84
N LEU A 43 -2.23 -2.11 5.57
CA LEU A 43 -2.82 -1.50 6.76
C LEU A 43 -3.06 -0.02 6.48
N PHE A 44 -4.32 0.37 6.33
CA PHE A 44 -4.66 1.71 5.87
C PHE A 44 -4.23 2.78 6.88
N PRO A 45 -3.51 3.84 6.46
CA PRO A 45 -3.17 4.96 7.32
C PRO A 45 -4.37 5.88 7.51
N SER A 46 -4.18 6.94 8.30
CA SER A 46 -5.16 8.02 8.37
C SER A 46 -5.31 8.73 7.02
N LEU A 47 -6.43 9.43 6.87
CA LEU A 47 -6.76 10.17 5.65
C LEU A 47 -6.65 11.67 5.93
N MET A 48 -6.23 12.42 4.92
CA MET A 48 -6.15 13.86 4.97
C MET A 48 -6.78 14.49 3.73
N MET A 49 -7.39 15.67 3.91
CA MET A 49 -7.72 16.54 2.79
C MET A 49 -6.45 17.19 2.28
N TYR A 50 -6.29 17.19 0.97
CA TYR A 50 -5.12 17.72 0.30
C TYR A 50 -5.56 18.62 -0.84
N ASP A 51 -5.13 19.88 -0.78
CA ASP A 51 -5.41 20.87 -1.82
C ASP A 51 -4.30 20.85 -2.86
N ILE A 52 -4.69 20.53 -4.09
CA ILE A 52 -3.86 20.48 -5.29
C ILE A 52 -4.21 21.68 -6.16
N LYS A 53 -3.22 22.30 -6.80
CA LYS A 53 -3.48 23.23 -7.91
C LYS A 53 -3.09 22.55 -9.21
N ILE A 54 -4.07 22.28 -10.06
CA ILE A 54 -3.85 21.74 -11.41
C ILE A 54 -4.16 22.88 -12.38
N ASP A 55 -3.17 23.31 -13.16
CA ASP A 55 -3.28 24.42 -14.13
C ASP A 55 -3.85 25.72 -13.55
N GLY A 56 -3.54 26.00 -12.28
CA GLY A 56 -3.99 27.21 -11.57
C GLY A 56 -5.37 27.07 -10.90
N PHE A 57 -6.11 25.99 -11.17
CA PHE A 57 -7.38 25.70 -10.52
C PHE A 57 -7.18 24.91 -9.23
N PRO A 58 -7.76 25.35 -8.10
CA PRO A 58 -7.71 24.60 -6.85
C PRO A 58 -8.64 23.38 -6.92
N PHE A 59 -8.10 22.22 -6.55
CA PHE A 59 -8.81 20.96 -6.40
C PHE A 59 -8.51 20.40 -5.02
N SER A 60 -9.53 20.07 -4.24
CA SER A 60 -9.35 19.33 -3.01
C SER A 60 -9.51 17.83 -3.29
N ALA A 61 -8.61 17.01 -2.76
CA ALA A 61 -8.64 15.56 -2.91
C ALA A 61 -8.41 14.89 -1.54
N ILE A 62 -8.98 13.71 -1.38
CA ILE A 62 -8.67 12.85 -0.23
C ILE A 62 -7.40 12.08 -0.55
N SER A 63 -6.43 12.11 0.36
CA SER A 63 -5.18 11.38 0.20
C SER A 63 -4.80 10.63 1.47
N LEU A 64 -3.95 9.62 1.31
CA LEU A 64 -3.33 8.90 2.40
C LEU A 64 -2.33 9.81 3.13
N ASP A 65 -2.40 9.78 4.45
CA ASP A 65 -1.42 10.40 5.35
C ASP A 65 -0.38 9.35 5.80
N PHE A 66 0.58 9.74 6.62
CA PHE A 66 1.55 8.85 7.26
C PHE A 66 0.95 8.10 8.45
N TYR A 67 1.65 7.08 8.93
CA TYR A 67 1.31 6.46 10.20
C TYR A 67 1.64 7.38 11.37
N HIS A 68 0.64 7.59 12.23
CA HIS A 68 0.71 8.47 13.41
C HIS A 68 0.95 7.70 14.70
N HIS A 69 0.77 6.38 14.69
CA HIS A 69 0.89 5.55 15.88
C HIS A 69 1.98 4.49 15.74
N TRP A 70 2.75 4.29 16.81
CA TRP A 70 3.84 3.30 16.86
C TRP A 70 3.37 1.87 16.54
N TRP A 71 2.12 1.52 16.87
CA TRP A 71 1.58 0.19 16.62
C TRP A 71 1.38 -0.10 15.13
N GLN A 72 1.18 0.93 14.28
CA GLN A 72 1.07 0.77 12.82
C GLN A 72 2.41 0.34 12.24
N TYR A 73 3.49 0.97 12.71
CA TYR A 73 4.86 0.58 12.36
C TYR A 73 5.21 -0.80 12.91
N ALA A 74 4.85 -1.11 14.16
CA ALA A 74 5.10 -2.42 14.76
C ALA A 74 4.42 -3.54 13.97
N PHE A 75 3.13 -3.38 13.62
CA PHE A 75 2.40 -4.32 12.77
C PHE A 75 3.11 -4.53 11.43
N SER A 76 3.45 -3.44 10.74
CA SER A 76 4.04 -3.46 9.41
C SER A 76 5.43 -4.09 9.38
N VAL A 77 6.27 -3.81 10.39
CA VAL A 77 7.61 -4.40 10.52
C VAL A 77 7.54 -5.88 10.86
N ILE A 78 6.64 -6.30 11.76
CA ILE A 78 6.47 -7.73 12.09
C ILE A 78 6.01 -8.49 10.84
N LEU A 79 5.02 -7.96 10.12
CA LEU A 79 4.56 -8.56 8.88
C LEU A 79 5.69 -8.64 7.86
N LEU A 80 6.48 -7.57 7.68
CA LEU A 80 7.61 -7.55 6.74
C LEU A 80 8.63 -8.62 7.10
N GLY A 81 8.95 -8.78 8.38
CA GLY A 81 9.82 -9.84 8.89
C GLY A 81 9.29 -11.23 8.54
N CYS A 82 7.98 -11.47 8.68
CA CYS A 82 7.36 -12.72 8.26
C CYS A 82 7.48 -12.95 6.74
N LEU A 83 7.23 -11.94 5.91
CA LEU A 83 7.33 -12.04 4.44
C LEU A 83 8.77 -12.30 3.99
N VAL A 84 9.74 -11.55 4.53
CA VAL A 84 11.18 -11.74 4.24
C VAL A 84 11.62 -13.14 4.67
N TYR A 85 11.17 -13.61 5.85
CA TYR A 85 11.50 -14.95 6.31
C TYR A 85 10.84 -16.05 5.45
N ALA A 86 9.61 -15.82 4.98
CA ALA A 86 8.94 -16.70 4.03
C ALA A 86 9.74 -16.85 2.74
N VAL A 87 10.20 -15.72 2.17
CA VAL A 87 11.05 -15.67 0.99
C VAL A 87 12.37 -16.38 1.25
N TYR A 88 13.07 -16.06 2.34
CA TYR A 88 14.35 -16.69 2.68
C TYR A 88 14.25 -18.22 2.76
N LYS A 89 13.22 -18.74 3.43
CA LYS A 89 13.00 -20.19 3.56
C LYS A 89 12.63 -20.87 2.25
N ASN A 90 11.95 -20.16 1.34
CA ASN A 90 11.38 -20.73 0.13
C ASN A 90 12.00 -20.17 -1.17
N TYR A 91 13.17 -19.52 -1.11
CA TYR A 91 13.77 -18.82 -2.25
C TYR A 91 14.03 -19.71 -3.46
N LYS A 92 14.28 -21.01 -3.26
CA LYS A 92 14.49 -21.98 -4.35
C LYS A 92 13.19 -22.33 -5.10
N ASN A 93 12.03 -21.94 -4.58
CA ASN A 93 10.75 -22.19 -5.21
C ASN A 93 10.50 -21.16 -6.31
N VAL A 94 10.32 -21.63 -7.55
CA VAL A 94 10.06 -20.78 -8.72
C VAL A 94 8.84 -19.88 -8.52
N LEU A 95 7.78 -20.35 -7.86
CA LEU A 95 6.59 -19.54 -7.59
C LEU A 95 6.89 -18.38 -6.63
N VAL A 96 7.74 -18.61 -5.63
CA VAL A 96 8.17 -17.55 -4.70
C VAL A 96 9.07 -16.55 -5.42
N GLN A 97 9.92 -17.00 -6.33
CA GLN A 97 10.72 -16.10 -7.19
C GLN A 97 9.84 -15.24 -8.09
N ILE A 98 8.78 -15.80 -8.69
CA ILE A 98 7.81 -15.03 -9.49
C ILE A 98 7.15 -13.94 -8.64
N ILE A 99 6.76 -14.25 -7.39
CA ILE A 99 6.19 -13.25 -6.46
C ILE A 99 7.19 -12.13 -6.18
N ILE A 100 8.47 -12.46 -5.97
CA ILE A 100 9.53 -11.45 -5.77
C ILE A 100 9.65 -10.56 -7.01
N LEU A 101 9.59 -11.13 -8.22
CA LEU A 101 9.65 -10.36 -9.46
C LEU A 101 8.44 -9.44 -9.63
N LEU A 102 7.24 -9.90 -9.25
CA LEU A 102 6.03 -9.06 -9.24
C LEU A 102 6.15 -7.89 -8.25
N LEU A 103 6.65 -8.13 -7.04
CA LEU A 103 6.89 -7.04 -6.09
C LEU A 103 8.04 -6.11 -6.55
N LEU A 104 9.01 -6.64 -7.30
CA LEU A 104 10.11 -5.84 -7.84
C LEU A 104 9.60 -4.84 -8.88
N GLU A 105 8.60 -5.21 -9.68
CA GLU A 105 7.92 -4.27 -10.58
C GLU A 105 7.37 -3.06 -9.82
N ASP A 106 6.67 -3.30 -8.70
CA ASP A 106 6.14 -2.21 -7.88
C ASP A 106 7.23 -1.29 -7.35
N VAL A 107 8.36 -1.85 -6.91
CA VAL A 107 9.53 -1.06 -6.48
C VAL A 107 10.09 -0.23 -7.63
N LEU A 108 10.23 -0.81 -8.83
CA LEU A 108 10.78 -0.10 -9.98
C LEU A 108 9.85 1.03 -10.44
N ILE A 109 8.55 0.78 -10.55
CA ILE A 109 7.58 1.76 -11.05
C ILE A 109 7.30 2.84 -9.99
N HIS A 110 7.01 2.43 -8.76
CA HIS A 110 6.48 3.35 -7.76
C HIS A 110 7.56 4.00 -6.90
N ALA A 111 8.63 3.27 -6.56
CA ALA A 111 9.76 3.88 -5.86
C ALA A 111 10.74 4.53 -6.84
N VAL A 112 11.30 3.79 -7.80
CA VAL A 112 12.41 4.29 -8.64
C VAL A 112 11.93 5.31 -9.68
N VAL A 113 10.90 4.97 -10.47
CA VAL A 113 10.31 5.90 -11.45
C VAL A 113 9.44 6.98 -10.77
N MET A 114 9.10 6.79 -9.49
CA MET A 114 8.27 7.71 -8.69
C MET A 114 6.87 7.93 -9.29
N TYR A 115 6.35 6.94 -10.00
CA TYR A 115 5.00 7.00 -10.57
C TYR A 115 3.97 6.53 -9.54
N GLY A 116 2.92 7.29 -9.26
CA GLY A 116 1.80 6.82 -8.43
C GLY A 116 2.13 6.36 -6.99
N LEU A 117 3.23 6.80 -6.36
CA LEU A 117 3.63 6.31 -5.03
C LEU A 117 2.56 6.57 -3.93
N ARG A 118 1.73 7.60 -4.05
CA ARG A 118 0.61 7.87 -3.12
C ARG A 118 -0.69 7.17 -3.50
N ASP A 119 -0.74 6.61 -4.70
CA ASP A 119 -1.91 5.97 -5.29
C ASP A 119 -1.88 4.47 -4.98
N GLY A 120 -1.89 4.13 -3.68
CA GLY A 120 -1.81 2.75 -3.20
C GLY A 120 -2.84 1.81 -3.80
N PHE A 121 -3.94 2.34 -4.36
CA PHE A 121 -4.95 1.55 -5.07
C PHE A 121 -4.46 0.96 -6.41
N ILE A 122 -3.42 1.54 -7.03
CA ILE A 122 -2.93 1.10 -8.36
C ILE A 122 -2.15 -0.20 -8.24
N TYR A 123 -1.38 -0.37 -7.17
CA TYR A 123 -0.53 -1.55 -6.93
C TYR A 123 -0.97 -2.35 -5.69
N GLY A 124 -1.94 -1.87 -4.91
CA GLY A 124 -2.38 -2.52 -3.68
C GLY A 124 -2.92 -3.93 -3.90
N GLY A 125 -3.45 -4.22 -5.09
CA GLY A 125 -3.81 -5.58 -5.48
C GLY A 125 -2.63 -6.56 -5.34
N HIS A 126 -1.42 -6.17 -5.76
CA HIS A 126 -0.23 -7.02 -5.66
C HIS A 126 0.08 -7.39 -4.21
N TRP A 127 -0.02 -6.44 -3.29
CA TRP A 127 0.18 -6.68 -1.85
C TRP A 127 -0.91 -7.56 -1.24
N VAL A 128 -2.18 -7.32 -1.59
CA VAL A 128 -3.33 -8.12 -1.11
C VAL A 128 -3.18 -9.60 -1.49
N PHE A 129 -2.61 -9.92 -2.65
CA PHE A 129 -2.34 -11.31 -3.05
C PHE A 129 -1.02 -11.84 -2.48
N THR A 130 0.04 -11.04 -2.48
CA THR A 130 1.38 -11.50 -2.10
C THR A 130 1.45 -11.87 -0.62
N VAL A 131 0.85 -11.07 0.26
CA VAL A 131 0.87 -11.30 1.71
C VAL A 131 0.34 -12.69 2.09
N PRO A 132 -0.92 -13.08 1.76
CA PRO A 132 -1.44 -14.39 2.14
C PRO A 132 -0.69 -15.54 1.48
N ILE A 133 -0.22 -15.38 0.24
CA ILE A 133 0.53 -16.44 -0.47
C ILE A 133 1.88 -16.69 0.23
N LEU A 134 2.64 -15.65 0.55
CA LEU A 134 3.92 -15.80 1.26
C LEU A 134 3.73 -16.32 2.68
N LEU A 135 2.71 -15.87 3.41
CA LEU A 135 2.39 -16.43 4.74
C LEU A 135 2.00 -17.92 4.64
N GLY A 136 1.31 -18.34 3.58
CA GLY A 136 1.01 -19.75 3.31
C GLY A 136 2.27 -20.60 3.05
N TRP A 137 3.23 -20.06 2.29
CA TRP A 137 4.54 -20.71 2.09
C TRP A 137 5.34 -20.79 3.39
N LEU A 138 5.30 -19.74 4.21
CA LEU A 138 5.93 -19.76 5.52
C LEU A 138 5.31 -20.85 6.40
N TYR A 139 3.98 -20.91 6.49
CA TYR A 139 3.26 -21.96 7.22
C TYR A 139 3.69 -23.37 6.82
N LYS A 140 3.76 -23.63 5.50
CA LYS A 140 4.19 -24.93 4.97
C LYS A 140 5.63 -25.30 5.36
N SER A 141 6.50 -24.30 5.53
CA SER A 141 7.90 -24.51 5.90
C SER A 141 8.14 -24.76 7.40
N ILE A 142 7.12 -24.59 8.25
CA ILE A 142 7.21 -24.82 9.69
C ILE A 142 7.14 -26.34 9.96
N PRO A 143 8.15 -26.95 10.62
CA PRO A 143 8.17 -28.40 10.82
C PRO A 143 7.30 -28.87 11.99
N ALA A 144 7.22 -28.09 13.07
CA ALA A 144 6.54 -28.49 14.31
C ALA A 144 5.09 -28.04 14.33
N GLU A 145 4.16 -28.97 14.60
CA GLU A 145 2.71 -28.68 14.67
C GLU A 145 2.36 -27.64 15.74
N LYS A 146 3.02 -27.66 16.90
CA LYS A 146 2.82 -26.63 17.93
C LYS A 146 3.14 -25.23 17.40
N THR A 147 4.23 -25.08 16.64
CA THR A 147 4.64 -23.81 16.04
C THR A 147 3.68 -23.39 14.93
N LYS A 148 3.15 -24.34 14.15
CA LYS A 148 2.10 -24.08 13.15
C LYS A 148 0.83 -23.53 13.80
N THR A 149 0.37 -24.12 14.91
CA THR A 149 -0.79 -23.62 15.65
C THR A 149 -0.56 -22.19 16.15
N VAL A 150 0.61 -21.91 16.74
CA VAL A 150 0.96 -20.55 17.17
C VAL A 150 0.98 -19.58 15.99
N PHE A 151 1.53 -19.99 14.85
CA PHE A 151 1.58 -19.16 13.64
C PHE A 151 0.18 -18.86 13.08
N ILE A 152 -0.70 -19.86 12.99
CA ILE A 152 -2.08 -19.66 12.55
C ILE A 152 -2.82 -18.72 13.51
N SER A 153 -2.74 -18.98 14.81
CA SER A 153 -3.39 -18.13 15.82
C SER A 153 -2.88 -16.69 15.77
N GLY A 154 -1.56 -16.50 15.63
CA GLY A 154 -0.96 -15.18 15.45
C GLY A 154 -1.45 -14.50 14.17
N THR A 155 -1.47 -15.22 13.05
CA THR A 155 -1.96 -14.70 11.77
C THR A 155 -3.45 -14.34 11.83
N ALA A 156 -4.27 -15.10 12.55
CA ALA A 156 -5.68 -14.81 12.76
C ALA A 156 -5.87 -13.50 13.56
N VAL A 157 -5.11 -13.31 14.64
CA VAL A 157 -5.11 -12.05 15.42
C VAL A 157 -4.65 -10.87 14.56
N PHE A 158 -3.57 -11.03 13.79
CA PHE A 158 -3.09 -10.01 12.84
C PHE A 158 -4.15 -9.66 11.79
N THR A 159 -4.86 -10.66 11.28
CA THR A 159 -5.92 -10.47 10.29
C THR A 159 -7.11 -9.72 10.87
N LEU A 160 -7.55 -10.07 12.08
CA LEU A 160 -8.62 -9.35 12.78
C LEU A 160 -8.25 -7.89 13.03
N PHE A 161 -7.01 -7.65 13.43
CA PHE A 161 -6.48 -6.30 13.62
C PHE A 161 -6.50 -5.49 12.31
N LEU A 162 -5.99 -6.07 11.23
CA LEU A 162 -5.96 -5.47 9.90
C LEU A 162 -7.38 -5.12 9.42
N ILE A 163 -8.31 -6.07 9.52
CA ILE A 163 -9.70 -5.86 9.09
C ILE A 163 -10.33 -4.73 9.89
N THR A 164 -10.15 -4.73 11.22
CA THR A 164 -10.71 -3.69 12.10
C THR A 164 -10.16 -2.31 11.73
N ASN A 165 -8.83 -2.17 11.60
CA ASN A 165 -8.22 -0.90 11.19
C ASN A 165 -8.76 -0.45 9.82
N ASN A 166 -8.74 -1.33 8.83
CA ASN A 166 -9.08 -0.95 7.46
C ASN A 166 -10.58 -0.62 7.32
N LEU A 167 -11.47 -1.28 8.07
CA LEU A 167 -12.89 -0.92 8.13
C LEU A 167 -13.11 0.45 8.78
N ILE A 168 -12.37 0.78 9.84
CA ILE A 168 -12.42 2.11 10.45
C ILE A 168 -11.95 3.17 9.44
N ARG A 169 -10.86 2.91 8.71
CA ARG A 169 -10.37 3.85 7.69
C ARG A 169 -11.28 3.98 6.48
N LEU A 170 -11.96 2.91 6.10
CA LEU A 170 -13.01 2.96 5.08
C LEU A 170 -14.19 3.82 5.56
N TYR A 171 -14.60 3.68 6.83
CA TYR A 171 -15.62 4.55 7.41
C TYR A 171 -15.18 6.01 7.42
N ASP A 172 -13.95 6.30 7.86
CA ASP A 172 -13.37 7.65 7.85
C ASP A 172 -13.37 8.23 6.43
N PHE A 173 -13.01 7.43 5.43
CA PHE A 173 -13.04 7.81 4.01
C PHE A 173 -14.43 8.22 3.55
N ILE A 174 -15.45 7.41 3.88
CA ILE A 174 -16.83 7.69 3.50
C ILE A 174 -17.31 8.98 4.18
N GLN A 175 -17.04 9.16 5.47
CA GLN A 175 -17.43 10.37 6.20
C GLN A 175 -16.74 11.62 5.64
N LEU A 176 -15.43 11.55 5.38
CA LEU A 176 -14.68 12.65 4.79
C LEU A 176 -15.21 12.98 3.39
N SER A 177 -15.57 11.96 2.61
CA SER A 177 -16.17 12.13 1.29
C SER A 177 -17.52 12.82 1.37
N LEU A 178 -18.43 12.37 2.24
CA LEU A 178 -19.75 12.98 2.39
C LEU A 178 -19.69 14.43 2.88
N ASN A 179 -18.75 14.74 3.79
CA ASN A 179 -18.62 16.08 4.36
C ASN A 179 -18.01 17.10 3.40
N ASN A 180 -17.12 16.66 2.48
CA ASN A 180 -16.40 17.56 1.57
C ASN A 180 -16.91 17.50 0.12
N PHE A 181 -17.56 16.41 -0.27
CA PHE A 181 -18.07 16.13 -1.61
C PHE A 181 -19.48 15.52 -1.54
N PRO A 182 -20.47 16.26 -1.00
CA PRO A 182 -21.83 15.74 -0.85
C PRO A 182 -22.43 15.39 -2.23
N PRO A 183 -23.13 14.25 -2.37
CA PRO A 183 -23.90 13.97 -3.58
C PRO A 183 -25.00 15.03 -3.71
N TYR A 184 -25.05 15.69 -4.87
CA TYR A 184 -26.09 16.65 -5.22
C TYR A 184 -27.49 16.03 -5.19
#